data_AF-A0A7G4RKK3-F1
#
_entry.id   AF-A0A7G4RKK3-F1
#
_cell.length_a   1.000
_cell.length_b   1.000
_cell.length_c   1.000
_cell.angle_alpha   90.00
_cell.angle_beta   90.00
_cell.angle_gamma   90.00
#
_symmetry.space_group_name_H-M   'P 1'
#
loop_
_entity.id
_entity.type
_entity.pdbx_description
1 polymer ?
#
loop_
_entity_poly.entity_id
_entity_poly.type
_entity_poly.pdbx_seq_one_letter_code
_entity_poly.pdbx_strand_id
1 'polypeptide(L)'
;MTPLIRHLQESFPELCLPQAGQIPKNWASEHIQKLGPGFYRKIVPLHLVLNLEYSLLGQQLRAKFLSKQAIAQEELKEQLFAALIMAELLEEIYKNYLIIPREVTRLRQQQNLYRELLELIGAPTQKSKKVEETPSFTQQVRNTTIEINLYRLLLIRSKRALDLLALLKTSSESYRNFVKIMDTVTDPILAHLSWFFWLPRLLVNLIVLIKHTVPGWWMDDKEYSLGWYVRLSTQLKRRWFELGNDIAWVSSGFINCFILTGALAPFGIYVSLAVFAFDVIMAMTRAYIELNRLSELRSHYVTMLSTTRDEKDQRQIKEHIKAIDNQIDFERFRLGSHVTTTTLIFLAMCCALPMFAANPIIPLIAAMCLVTICFINFAIAEEVNKSRPQDTIDRSTALAKLGFFNQKEQPKVVRDVQHNEEDDLQLDGQLCCI
;
A
#
# COMPACT_ATOMS: atom_id res chain seq x y z
N MET A 1 -17.20 -14.78 18.35
CA MET A 1 -16.01 -13.92 18.59
C MET A 1 -15.22 -13.90 17.31
N THR A 2 -15.01 -12.74 16.69
CA THR A 2 -14.40 -12.68 15.36
C THR A 2 -12.97 -13.24 15.34
N PRO A 3 -12.51 -13.84 14.22
CA PRO A 3 -11.15 -14.38 14.09
C PRO A 3 -10.03 -13.38 14.44
N LEU A 4 -10.23 -12.12 14.07
CA LEU A 4 -9.27 -11.04 14.35
C LEU A 4 -9.12 -10.77 15.86
N ILE A 5 -10.23 -10.73 16.60
CA ILE A 5 -10.22 -10.52 18.06
C ILE A 5 -9.53 -11.68 18.76
N ARG A 6 -9.71 -12.91 18.26
CA ARG A 6 -9.00 -14.08 18.74
C ARG A 6 -7.49 -13.96 18.52
N HIS A 7 -7.07 -13.62 17.31
CA HIS A 7 -5.65 -13.42 17.01
C HIS A 7 -5.01 -12.33 17.90
N LEU A 8 -5.72 -11.22 18.13
CA LEU A 8 -5.26 -10.16 19.03
C LEU A 8 -5.13 -10.64 20.47
N GLN A 9 -6.08 -11.42 20.99
CA GLN A 9 -6.00 -11.97 22.35
C GLN A 9 -4.87 -12.98 22.49
N GLU A 10 -4.67 -13.85 21.49
CA GLU A 10 -3.58 -14.84 21.46
C GLU A 10 -2.20 -14.15 21.39
N SER A 11 -2.09 -13.07 20.62
CA SER A 11 -0.84 -12.31 20.47
C SER A 11 -0.56 -11.34 21.62
N PHE A 12 -1.61 -10.78 22.21
CA PHE A 12 -1.55 -9.74 23.24
C PHE A 12 -2.59 -9.99 24.34
N PRO A 13 -2.33 -10.94 25.26
CA PRO A 13 -3.26 -11.25 26.35
C PRO A 13 -3.50 -10.03 27.28
N GLU A 14 -2.57 -9.08 27.30
CA GLU A 14 -2.62 -7.81 28.05
C GLU A 14 -3.79 -6.89 27.63
N LEU A 15 -4.39 -7.08 26.44
CA LEU A 15 -5.46 -6.22 25.89
C LEU A 15 -6.86 -6.49 26.50
N CYS A 16 -7.03 -7.57 27.28
CA CYS A 16 -8.28 -7.94 27.97
C CYS A 16 -9.58 -7.56 27.23
N LEU A 17 -9.73 -8.05 25.99
CA LEU A 17 -10.85 -7.65 25.12
C LEU A 17 -12.21 -8.14 25.69
N PRO A 18 -13.26 -7.29 25.71
CA PRO A 18 -14.56 -7.64 26.25
C PRO A 18 -15.23 -8.69 25.37
N GLN A 19 -15.99 -9.58 25.99
CA GLN A 19 -16.82 -10.52 25.26
C GLN A 19 -17.93 -9.78 24.50
N ALA A 20 -18.28 -10.29 23.32
CA ALA A 20 -19.28 -9.70 22.44
C ALA A 20 -20.60 -9.46 23.21
N GLY A 21 -21.05 -8.21 23.23
CA GLY A 21 -22.35 -7.83 23.83
C GLY A 21 -22.29 -6.97 25.10
N GLN A 22 -21.14 -6.85 25.77
CA GLN A 22 -20.99 -6.05 27.00
C GLN A 22 -19.79 -5.09 26.91
N ILE A 23 -19.85 -4.11 26.01
CA ILE A 23 -18.83 -3.05 25.96
C ILE A 23 -19.35 -1.86 26.78
N PRO A 24 -18.72 -1.53 27.93
CA PRO A 24 -18.98 -0.27 28.62
C PRO A 24 -18.85 0.91 27.66
N LYS A 25 -19.70 1.94 27.81
CA LYS A 25 -19.50 3.23 27.14
C LYS A 25 -18.04 3.67 27.39
N ASN A 26 -17.26 3.81 26.32
CA ASN A 26 -15.84 4.23 26.31
C ASN A 26 -14.78 3.19 26.72
N TRP A 27 -15.12 1.89 26.85
CA TRP A 27 -14.18 0.85 27.28
C TRP A 27 -12.84 0.88 26.52
N ALA A 28 -12.87 0.90 25.20
CA ALA A 28 -11.66 0.83 24.39
C ALA A 28 -10.78 2.07 24.61
N SER A 29 -11.33 3.29 24.59
CA SER A 29 -10.55 4.51 24.84
C SER A 29 -9.92 4.60 26.24
N GLU A 30 -10.62 4.19 27.30
CA GLU A 30 -10.09 4.29 28.67
C GLU A 30 -9.12 3.15 29.00
N HIS A 31 -9.38 1.94 28.51
CA HIS A 31 -8.53 0.78 28.77
C HIS A 31 -7.24 0.85 27.97
N ILE A 32 -7.32 1.16 26.67
CA ILE A 32 -6.16 1.28 25.78
C ILE A 32 -5.20 2.36 26.29
N GLN A 33 -5.72 3.50 26.76
CA GLN A 33 -4.88 4.58 27.30
C GLN A 33 -4.18 4.23 28.61
N LYS A 34 -4.71 3.27 29.38
CA LYS A 34 -4.12 2.79 30.64
C LYS A 34 -3.05 1.71 30.43
N LEU A 35 -2.92 1.16 29.22
CA LEU A 35 -1.88 0.18 28.91
C LEU A 35 -0.50 0.82 29.07
N GLY A 36 0.40 0.15 29.79
CA GLY A 36 1.72 0.70 30.12
C GLY A 36 2.68 0.73 28.93
N PRO A 37 3.84 1.41 29.06
CA PRO A 37 4.84 1.50 27.99
C PRO A 37 5.42 0.14 27.57
N GLY A 38 5.42 -0.85 28.48
CA GLY A 38 5.86 -2.22 28.18
C GLY A 38 5.02 -2.89 27.08
N PHE A 39 3.71 -2.69 27.10
CA PHE A 39 2.80 -3.14 26.04
C PHE A 39 3.10 -2.42 24.72
N TYR A 40 3.21 -1.09 24.77
CA TYR A 40 3.39 -0.29 23.55
C TYR A 40 4.73 -0.54 22.85
N ARG A 41 5.79 -0.86 23.60
CA ARG A 41 7.08 -1.29 23.04
C ARG A 41 6.96 -2.57 22.19
N LYS A 42 6.03 -3.47 22.50
CA LYS A 42 5.78 -4.71 21.75
C LYS A 42 4.89 -4.46 20.52
N ILE A 43 3.83 -3.69 20.68
CA ILE A 43 2.79 -3.54 19.65
C ILE A 43 3.12 -2.51 18.56
N VAL A 44 3.81 -1.41 18.90
CA VAL A 44 4.15 -0.35 17.95
C VAL A 44 4.99 -0.86 16.76
N PRO A 45 5.99 -1.73 16.95
CA PRO A 45 6.71 -2.36 15.83
C PRO A 45 5.84 -3.17 14.86
N LEU A 46 4.66 -3.61 15.30
CA LEU A 46 3.72 -4.45 14.56
C LEU A 46 2.58 -3.65 13.90
N HIS A 47 2.59 -2.31 14.00
CA HIS A 47 1.52 -1.45 13.47
C HIS A 47 1.19 -1.68 11.99
N LEU A 48 2.18 -2.05 11.15
CA LEU A 48 1.93 -2.36 9.73
C LEU A 48 1.09 -3.62 9.53
N VAL A 49 1.31 -4.64 10.37
CA VAL A 49 0.53 -5.89 10.36
C VAL A 49 -0.87 -5.62 10.89
N LEU A 50 -0.97 -4.90 12.01
CA LEU A 50 -2.27 -4.53 12.59
C LEU A 50 -3.12 -3.68 11.64
N ASN A 51 -2.49 -2.72 10.95
CA ASN A 51 -3.19 -1.91 9.96
C ASN A 51 -3.64 -2.74 8.74
N LEU A 52 -2.85 -3.74 8.34
CA LEU A 52 -3.23 -4.66 7.28
C LEU A 52 -4.45 -5.51 7.69
N GLU A 53 -4.43 -6.11 8.89
CA GLU A 53 -5.57 -6.86 9.42
C GLU A 53 -6.83 -6.01 9.55
N TYR A 54 -6.67 -4.77 10.02
CA TYR A 54 -7.77 -3.81 10.08
C TYR A 54 -8.34 -3.49 8.69
N SER A 55 -7.48 -3.24 7.69
CA SER A 55 -7.93 -3.01 6.32
C SER A 55 -8.63 -4.23 5.72
N LEU A 56 -8.17 -5.45 6.01
CA LEU A 56 -8.84 -6.68 5.59
C LEU A 56 -10.24 -6.80 6.21
N LEU A 57 -10.38 -6.51 7.50
CA LEU A 57 -11.70 -6.46 8.15
C LEU A 57 -12.62 -5.39 7.53
N GLY A 58 -12.07 -4.22 7.19
CA GLY A 58 -12.79 -3.16 6.46
C GLY A 58 -13.30 -3.62 5.10
N GLN A 59 -12.46 -4.32 4.33
CA GLN A 59 -12.85 -4.91 3.03
C GLN A 59 -13.97 -5.95 3.18
N GLN A 60 -13.91 -6.79 4.21
CA GLN A 60 -14.96 -7.77 4.50
C GLN A 60 -16.29 -7.10 4.84
N LEU A 61 -16.26 -6.12 5.75
CA LEU A 61 -17.45 -5.34 6.10
C LEU A 61 -18.04 -4.67 4.86
N ARG A 62 -17.22 -4.01 4.04
CA ARG A 62 -17.65 -3.40 2.79
C ARG A 62 -18.29 -4.41 1.85
N ALA A 63 -17.68 -5.58 1.65
CA ALA A 63 -18.24 -6.64 0.81
C ALA A 63 -19.61 -7.11 1.32
N LYS A 64 -19.81 -7.20 2.65
CA LYS A 64 -21.11 -7.52 3.24
C LYS A 64 -22.16 -6.43 3.04
N PHE A 65 -21.77 -5.15 3.06
CA PHE A 65 -22.69 -4.05 2.74
C PHE A 65 -23.07 -4.00 1.24
N LEU A 66 -22.14 -4.36 0.35
CA LEU A 66 -22.39 -4.41 -1.10
C LEU A 66 -23.12 -5.67 -1.56
N SER A 67 -23.10 -6.76 -0.78
CA SER A 67 -23.73 -8.01 -1.16
C SER A 67 -25.26 -7.87 -1.21
N LYS A 68 -25.92 -8.67 -2.06
CA LYS A 68 -27.40 -8.76 -2.09
C LYS A 68 -27.96 -9.64 -0.97
N GLN A 69 -27.11 -10.33 -0.20
CA GLN A 69 -27.53 -11.25 0.84
C GLN A 69 -27.99 -10.50 2.09
N ALA A 70 -28.99 -11.07 2.77
CA ALA A 70 -29.43 -10.62 4.08
C ALA A 70 -28.27 -10.70 5.08
N ILE A 71 -28.07 -9.62 5.85
CA ILE A 71 -26.98 -9.55 6.81
C ILE A 71 -27.47 -10.10 8.16
N ALA A 72 -26.77 -11.09 8.69
CA ALA A 72 -26.96 -11.52 10.07
C ALA A 72 -26.54 -10.38 11.02
N GLN A 73 -27.52 -9.76 11.69
CA GLN A 73 -27.30 -8.56 12.50
C GLN A 73 -26.30 -8.78 13.64
N GLU A 74 -26.34 -9.93 14.31
CA GLU A 74 -25.39 -10.25 15.39
C GLU A 74 -23.96 -10.40 14.89
N GLU A 75 -23.77 -11.04 13.73
CA GLU A 75 -22.44 -11.17 13.13
C GLU A 75 -21.88 -9.82 12.67
N LEU A 76 -22.72 -8.99 12.05
CA LEU A 76 -22.33 -7.64 11.66
C LEU A 76 -21.95 -6.80 12.88
N LYS A 77 -22.72 -6.91 13.95
CA LYS A 77 -22.45 -6.23 15.22
C LYS A 77 -21.10 -6.66 15.80
N GLU A 78 -20.81 -7.96 15.84
CA GLU A 78 -19.48 -8.47 16.26
C GLU A 78 -18.34 -7.91 15.40
N GLN A 79 -18.50 -7.87 14.07
CA GLN A 79 -17.46 -7.38 13.16
C GLN A 79 -17.26 -5.86 13.24
N LEU A 80 -18.34 -5.08 13.36
CA LEU A 80 -18.26 -3.64 13.57
C LEU A 80 -17.59 -3.32 14.91
N PHE A 81 -17.86 -4.10 15.96
CA PHE A 81 -17.16 -3.96 17.23
C PHE A 81 -15.67 -4.28 17.11
N ALA A 82 -15.30 -5.36 16.42
CA ALA A 82 -13.91 -5.70 16.19
C ALA A 82 -13.17 -4.58 15.42
N ALA A 83 -13.82 -4.01 14.40
CA ALA A 83 -13.28 -2.90 13.62
C ALA A 83 -13.10 -1.64 14.49
N LEU A 84 -14.07 -1.34 15.36
CA LEU A 84 -13.99 -0.20 16.27
C LEU A 84 -12.81 -0.34 17.26
N ILE A 85 -12.64 -1.52 17.88
CA ILE A 85 -11.53 -1.77 18.82
C ILE A 85 -10.18 -1.59 18.11
N MET A 86 -10.02 -2.17 16.91
CA MET A 86 -8.80 -2.02 16.12
C MET A 86 -8.53 -0.58 15.72
N ALA A 87 -9.57 0.14 15.30
CA ALA A 87 -9.43 1.53 14.90
C ALA A 87 -9.02 2.43 16.08
N GLU A 88 -9.51 2.15 17.29
CA GLU A 88 -9.11 2.88 18.50
C GLU A 88 -7.68 2.55 18.94
N LEU A 89 -7.28 1.28 18.88
CA LEU A 89 -5.91 0.85 19.17
C LEU A 89 -4.91 1.48 18.20
N LEU A 90 -5.21 1.42 16.89
CA LEU A 90 -4.40 2.04 15.85
C LEU A 90 -4.37 3.56 15.99
N GLU A 91 -5.48 4.20 16.37
CA GLU A 91 -5.50 5.64 16.62
C GLU A 91 -4.55 6.00 17.76
N GLU A 92 -4.57 5.27 18.88
CA GLU A 92 -3.68 5.56 20.02
C GLU A 92 -2.20 5.41 19.61
N ILE A 93 -1.87 4.35 18.85
CA ILE A 93 -0.53 4.13 18.28
C ILE A 93 -0.13 5.29 17.35
N TYR A 94 -0.99 5.65 16.39
CA TYR A 94 -0.66 6.67 15.40
C TYR A 94 -0.67 8.09 15.95
N LYS A 95 -1.50 8.37 16.94
CA LYS A 95 -1.58 9.69 17.56
C LYS A 95 -0.40 9.94 18.49
N ASN A 96 -0.14 9.02 19.44
CA ASN A 96 0.74 9.31 20.57
C ASN A 96 2.15 8.72 20.45
N TYR A 97 2.33 7.72 19.58
CA TYR A 97 3.60 6.97 19.49
C TYR A 97 4.30 7.17 18.15
N LEU A 98 3.55 7.18 17.05
CA LEU A 98 4.10 7.34 15.70
C LEU A 98 3.90 8.74 15.10
N ILE A 99 3.02 9.55 15.70
CA ILE A 99 2.67 10.91 15.31
C ILE A 99 2.37 11.01 13.80
N ILE A 100 1.30 10.35 13.37
CA ILE A 100 0.84 10.33 11.97
C ILE A 100 -0.59 10.91 11.89
N PRO A 101 -0.72 12.23 11.69
CA PRO A 101 -2.03 12.87 11.76
C PRO A 101 -3.02 12.35 10.71
N ARG A 102 -2.56 12.06 9.49
CA ARG A 102 -3.42 11.50 8.41
C ARG A 102 -4.11 10.18 8.78
N GLU A 103 -3.41 9.28 9.48
CA GLU A 103 -3.98 7.99 9.86
C GLU A 103 -4.97 8.18 11.01
N VAL A 104 -4.68 9.12 11.92
CA VAL A 104 -5.62 9.52 12.98
C VAL A 104 -6.90 10.09 12.38
N THR A 105 -6.82 10.98 11.39
CA THR A 105 -8.00 11.53 10.70
C THR A 105 -8.81 10.42 10.01
N ARG A 106 -8.15 9.55 9.23
CA ARG A 106 -8.79 8.40 8.56
C ARG A 106 -9.50 7.49 9.55
N LEU A 107 -8.81 7.11 10.63
CA LEU A 107 -9.36 6.21 11.65
C LEU A 107 -10.52 6.85 12.41
N ARG A 108 -10.46 8.14 12.75
CA ARG A 108 -11.58 8.82 13.41
C ARG A 108 -12.83 8.89 12.52
N GLN A 109 -12.67 9.13 11.22
CA GLN A 109 -13.78 9.08 10.26
C GLN A 109 -14.43 7.69 10.24
N GLN A 110 -13.61 6.63 10.14
CA GLN A 110 -14.11 5.25 10.16
C GLN A 110 -14.75 4.87 11.50
N GLN A 111 -14.15 5.27 12.64
CA GLN A 111 -14.75 5.05 13.97
C GLN A 111 -16.11 5.72 14.10
N ASN A 112 -16.27 6.96 13.61
CA ASN A 112 -17.54 7.66 13.65
C ASN A 112 -18.60 6.94 12.80
N LEU A 113 -18.22 6.44 11.61
CA LEU A 113 -19.09 5.60 10.80
C LEU A 113 -19.49 4.32 11.53
N TYR A 114 -18.53 3.59 12.13
CA TYR A 114 -18.85 2.35 12.84
C TYR A 114 -19.76 2.58 14.05
N ARG A 115 -19.59 3.69 14.79
CA ARG A 115 -20.50 4.08 15.87
C ARG A 115 -21.91 4.37 15.35
N GLU A 116 -22.04 5.11 14.25
CA GLU A 116 -23.33 5.38 13.59
C GLU A 116 -24.02 4.06 13.15
N LEU A 117 -23.27 3.14 12.54
CA LEU A 117 -23.81 1.84 12.11
C LEU A 117 -24.20 0.94 13.28
N LEU A 118 -23.43 0.95 14.38
CA LEU A 118 -23.74 0.21 15.60
C LEU A 118 -25.01 0.74 16.28
N GLU A 119 -25.20 2.07 16.31
CA GLU A 119 -26.41 2.71 16.83
C GLU A 119 -27.67 2.27 16.08
N LEU A 120 -27.59 2.17 14.74
CA LEU A 120 -28.70 1.67 13.91
C LEU A 120 -29.09 0.21 14.21
N ILE A 121 -28.15 -0.60 14.71
CA ILE A 121 -28.36 -2.01 15.07
C ILE A 121 -28.75 -2.14 16.57
N GLY A 122 -29.00 -1.03 17.26
CA GLY A 122 -29.46 -1.02 18.65
C GLY A 122 -28.34 -1.14 19.69
N ALA A 123 -27.09 -0.87 19.32
CA ALA A 123 -25.99 -0.73 20.29
C ALA A 123 -26.07 0.61 21.04
N PRO A 124 -25.52 0.71 22.27
CA PRO A 124 -25.57 1.95 23.03
C PRO A 124 -24.83 3.09 22.31
N THR A 125 -25.47 4.26 22.26
CA THR A 125 -24.94 5.49 21.64
C THR A 125 -23.57 5.86 22.19
N GLN A 126 -22.61 6.09 21.31
CA GLN A 126 -21.25 6.48 21.68
C GLN A 126 -20.93 7.88 21.16
N LYS A 127 -20.11 8.65 21.90
CA LYS A 127 -19.75 10.00 21.46
C LYS A 127 -18.90 9.95 20.18
N SER A 128 -19.26 10.77 19.20
CA SER A 128 -18.44 10.98 18.01
C SER A 128 -17.13 11.68 18.37
N LYS A 129 -16.05 11.31 17.69
CA LYS A 129 -14.74 11.97 17.84
C LYS A 129 -14.61 13.12 16.85
N LYS A 130 -14.00 14.22 17.31
CA LYS A 130 -13.68 15.36 16.44
C LYS A 130 -12.62 14.96 15.41
N VAL A 131 -12.95 15.17 14.15
CA VAL A 131 -12.05 14.97 13.01
C VAL A 131 -11.34 16.30 12.77
N GLU A 132 -10.06 16.37 13.09
CA GLU A 132 -9.23 17.53 12.79
C GLU A 132 -8.49 17.29 11.48
N GLU A 133 -8.62 18.23 10.55
CA GLU A 133 -7.86 18.23 9.31
C GLU A 133 -6.51 18.88 9.57
N THR A 134 -5.49 18.05 9.75
CA THR A 134 -4.11 18.52 9.92
C THR A 134 -3.35 18.23 8.63
N PRO A 135 -2.97 19.26 7.85
CA PRO A 135 -2.21 19.05 6.62
C PRO A 135 -0.84 18.46 6.97
N SER A 136 -0.46 17.36 6.31
CA SER A 136 0.86 16.75 6.50
C SER A 136 1.78 17.14 5.35
N PHE A 137 2.76 17.99 5.63
CA PHE A 137 3.77 18.40 4.65
C PHE A 137 4.52 17.20 4.05
N THR A 138 4.91 16.22 4.87
CA THR A 138 5.53 14.97 4.38
C THR A 138 4.66 14.24 3.36
N GLN A 139 3.34 14.24 3.58
CA GLN A 139 2.42 13.60 2.64
C GLN A 139 2.33 14.36 1.33
N GLN A 140 2.25 15.69 1.40
CA GLN A 140 2.19 16.53 0.20
C GLN A 140 3.43 16.30 -0.67
N VAL A 141 4.64 16.35 -0.08
CA VAL A 141 5.89 16.08 -0.79
C VAL A 141 5.88 14.69 -1.42
N ARG A 142 5.45 13.66 -0.68
CA ARG A 142 5.36 12.28 -1.22
C ARG A 142 4.39 12.17 -2.39
N ASN A 143 3.19 12.72 -2.28
CA ASN A 143 2.16 12.65 -3.32
C ASN A 143 2.62 13.38 -4.59
N THR A 144 3.12 14.61 -4.44
CA THR A 144 3.67 15.40 -5.54
C THR A 144 4.85 14.69 -6.21
N THR A 145 5.71 14.03 -5.43
CA THR A 145 6.81 13.21 -5.98
C THR A 145 6.26 12.05 -6.82
N ILE A 146 5.26 11.31 -6.34
CA ILE A 146 4.69 10.18 -7.09
C ILE A 146 4.07 10.64 -8.42
N GLU A 147 3.30 11.72 -8.39
CA GLU A 147 2.61 12.28 -9.55
C GLU A 147 3.61 12.79 -10.60
N ILE A 148 4.56 13.64 -10.19
CA ILE A 148 5.51 14.27 -11.12
C ILE A 148 6.54 13.25 -11.65
N ASN A 149 6.91 12.21 -10.87
CA ASN A 149 7.93 11.24 -11.26
C ASN A 149 7.63 10.59 -12.63
N LEU A 150 6.36 10.30 -12.90
CA LEU A 150 5.94 9.65 -14.14
C LEU A 150 6.20 10.56 -15.36
N TYR A 151 5.81 11.83 -15.28
CA TYR A 151 6.05 12.83 -16.32
C TYR A 151 7.54 13.14 -16.48
N ARG A 152 8.28 13.22 -15.36
CA ARG A 152 9.75 13.39 -15.39
C ARG A 152 10.42 12.27 -16.17
N LEU A 153 10.04 11.02 -15.91
CA LEU A 153 10.61 9.85 -16.59
C LEU A 153 10.28 9.86 -18.08
N LEU A 154 9.04 10.19 -18.45
CA LEU A 154 8.64 10.31 -19.86
C LEU A 154 9.45 11.41 -20.57
N LEU A 155 9.60 12.58 -19.96
CA LEU A 155 10.40 13.69 -20.52
C LEU A 155 11.85 13.26 -20.78
N ILE A 156 12.53 12.72 -19.76
CA ILE A 156 13.95 12.32 -19.86
C ILE A 156 14.14 11.22 -20.90
N ARG A 157 13.26 10.21 -20.92
CA ARG A 157 13.39 9.06 -21.85
C ARG A 157 13.06 9.45 -23.28
N SER A 158 12.03 10.29 -23.49
CA SER A 158 11.70 10.82 -24.81
C SER A 158 12.82 11.69 -25.36
N LYS A 159 13.39 12.58 -24.52
CA LYS A 159 14.57 13.38 -24.89
C LYS A 159 15.72 12.48 -25.35
N ARG A 160 16.05 11.45 -24.57
CA ARG A 160 17.10 10.49 -24.92
C ARG A 160 16.86 9.77 -26.25
N ALA A 161 15.61 9.41 -26.55
CA ALA A 161 15.26 8.82 -27.84
C ALA A 161 15.48 9.79 -29.00
N LEU A 162 15.10 11.07 -28.83
CA LEU A 162 15.34 12.12 -29.84
C LEU A 162 16.83 12.34 -30.09
N ASP A 163 17.66 12.39 -29.04
CA ASP A 163 19.12 12.53 -29.19
C ASP A 163 19.70 11.41 -30.06
N LEU A 164 19.30 10.17 -29.81
CA LEU A 164 19.82 9.00 -30.53
C LEU A 164 19.29 8.93 -31.97
N LEU A 165 18.06 9.38 -32.22
CA LEU A 165 17.54 9.54 -33.58
C LEU A 165 18.34 10.57 -34.37
N ALA A 166 18.79 11.66 -33.73
CA ALA A 166 19.59 12.68 -34.39
C ALA A 166 20.95 12.16 -34.87
N LEU A 167 21.53 11.17 -34.15
CA LEU A 167 22.79 10.53 -34.49
C LEU A 167 22.71 9.61 -35.72
N LEU A 168 21.51 9.17 -36.13
CA LEU A 168 21.35 8.36 -37.33
C LEU A 168 21.69 9.18 -38.58
N LYS A 169 22.46 8.60 -39.51
CA LYS A 169 22.85 9.26 -40.78
C LYS A 169 21.67 9.62 -41.70
N THR A 170 20.48 9.10 -41.42
CA THR A 170 19.26 9.32 -42.20
C THR A 170 18.42 10.52 -41.71
N SER A 171 18.81 11.18 -40.62
CA SER A 171 18.08 12.34 -40.09
C SER A 171 18.33 13.60 -40.92
N SER A 172 17.27 14.41 -41.13
CA SER A 172 17.38 15.67 -41.86
C SER A 172 18.22 16.69 -41.10
N GLU A 173 18.89 17.59 -41.82
CA GLU A 173 19.70 18.65 -41.21
C GLU A 173 18.87 19.58 -40.30
N SER A 174 17.63 19.88 -40.71
CA SER A 174 16.67 20.63 -39.89
C SER A 174 16.39 19.96 -38.54
N TYR A 175 16.19 18.64 -38.53
CA TYR A 175 15.98 17.88 -37.29
C TYR A 175 17.20 17.92 -36.37
N ARG A 176 18.41 17.76 -36.92
CA ARG A 176 19.66 17.84 -36.16
C ARG A 176 19.85 19.22 -35.53
N ASN A 177 19.55 20.28 -36.27
CA ASN A 177 19.62 21.65 -35.77
C ASN A 177 18.60 21.90 -34.65
N PHE A 178 17.37 21.39 -34.80
CA PHE A 178 16.37 21.44 -33.74
C PHE A 178 16.84 20.75 -32.45
N VAL A 179 17.33 19.50 -32.56
CA VAL A 179 17.83 18.75 -31.38
C VAL A 179 19.01 19.46 -30.73
N LYS A 180 19.94 20.02 -31.49
CA LYS A 180 21.07 20.79 -30.95
C LYS A 180 20.64 22.03 -30.16
N ILE A 181 19.63 22.76 -30.63
CA ILE A 181 19.06 23.90 -29.90
C ILE A 181 18.38 23.42 -28.61
N MET A 182 17.61 22.33 -28.70
CA MET A 182 16.98 21.70 -27.54
C MET A 182 18.00 21.25 -26.50
N ASP A 183 19.09 20.59 -26.91
CA ASP A 183 20.17 20.10 -26.03
C ASP A 183 20.82 21.22 -25.22
N THR A 184 21.08 22.36 -25.87
CA THR A 184 21.69 23.53 -25.23
C THR A 184 20.89 24.03 -24.02
N VAL A 185 19.57 23.88 -24.08
CA VAL A 185 18.65 24.27 -23.00
C VAL A 185 18.39 23.11 -22.04
N THR A 186 18.14 21.92 -22.56
CA THR A 186 17.63 20.80 -21.77
C THR A 186 18.71 20.05 -21.01
N ASP A 187 19.92 19.88 -21.55
CA ASP A 187 20.97 19.08 -20.90
C ASP A 187 21.40 19.63 -19.53
N PRO A 188 21.67 20.94 -19.37
CA PRO A 188 22.01 21.49 -18.05
C PRO A 188 20.87 21.30 -17.05
N ILE A 189 19.62 21.49 -17.50
CA ILE A 189 18.44 21.37 -16.65
C ILE A 189 18.21 19.91 -16.23
N LEU A 190 18.25 18.97 -17.17
CA LEU A 190 17.98 17.55 -16.91
C LEU A 190 19.03 16.92 -16.02
N ALA A 191 20.30 17.31 -16.17
CA ALA A 191 21.39 16.85 -15.31
C ALA A 191 21.10 17.18 -13.83
N HIS A 192 20.74 18.43 -13.53
CA HIS A 192 20.40 18.85 -12.17
C HIS A 192 19.04 18.31 -11.69
N LEU A 193 18.04 18.27 -12.57
CA LEU A 193 16.71 17.75 -12.25
C LEU A 193 16.76 16.28 -11.80
N SER A 194 17.71 15.49 -12.32
CA SER A 194 17.86 14.07 -12.01
C SER A 194 18.00 13.76 -10.52
N TRP A 195 18.63 14.65 -9.73
CA TRP A 195 18.82 14.47 -8.30
C TRP A 195 18.05 15.48 -7.45
N PHE A 196 17.88 16.73 -7.90
CA PHE A 196 17.06 17.71 -7.20
C PHE A 196 15.62 17.22 -7.03
N PHE A 197 15.12 16.40 -7.95
CA PHE A 197 13.80 15.82 -7.85
C PHE A 197 13.60 14.97 -6.58
N TRP A 198 14.61 14.18 -6.18
CA TRP A 198 14.53 13.27 -5.04
C TRP A 198 14.89 13.94 -3.71
N LEU A 199 15.62 15.05 -3.76
CA LEU A 199 16.14 15.75 -2.59
C LEU A 199 15.06 16.20 -1.59
N PRO A 200 13.92 16.81 -1.98
CA PRO A 200 12.87 17.19 -1.03
C PRO A 200 12.33 16.00 -0.23
N ARG A 201 12.07 14.86 -0.89
CA ARG A 201 11.57 13.65 -0.23
C ARG A 201 12.62 13.05 0.72
N LEU A 202 13.89 13.05 0.29
CA LEU A 202 15.01 12.61 1.12
C LEU A 202 15.11 13.44 2.41
N LEU A 203 15.15 14.77 2.27
CA LEU A 203 15.31 15.69 3.39
C LEU A 203 14.18 15.54 4.40
N VAL A 204 12.94 15.50 3.94
CA VAL A 204 11.78 15.34 4.84
C VAL A 204 11.83 13.99 5.57
N ASN A 205 12.15 12.90 4.86
CA ASN A 205 12.24 11.59 5.49
C ASN A 205 13.39 11.50 6.51
N LEU A 206 14.53 12.14 6.23
CA LEU A 206 15.65 12.24 7.18
C LEU A 206 15.32 13.09 8.40
N ILE A 207 14.71 14.27 8.22
CA ILE A 207 14.28 15.15 9.32
C ILE A 207 13.30 14.42 10.24
N VAL A 208 12.32 13.71 9.66
CA VAL A 208 11.35 12.93 10.42
C VAL A 208 12.03 11.77 11.15
N LEU A 209 12.98 11.08 10.52
CA LEU A 209 13.75 10.02 11.17
C LEU A 209 14.54 10.55 12.37
N ILE A 210 15.21 11.69 12.22
CA ILE A 210 15.98 12.36 13.29
C ILE A 210 15.04 12.80 14.41
N LYS A 211 13.94 13.49 14.08
CA LYS A 211 12.93 13.98 15.04
C LYS A 211 12.46 12.86 15.98
N HIS A 212 12.17 11.69 15.42
CA HIS A 212 11.66 10.56 16.20
C HIS A 212 12.77 9.72 16.86
N THR A 213 14.03 9.86 16.45
CA THR A 213 15.15 9.08 17.02
C THR A 213 15.81 9.83 18.17
N VAL A 214 16.12 11.11 17.98
CA VAL A 214 16.81 11.94 18.97
C VAL A 214 15.77 12.52 19.95
N PRO A 215 15.88 12.24 21.27
CA PRO A 215 14.99 12.85 22.24
C PRO A 215 15.26 14.35 22.36
N GLY A 216 14.21 15.15 22.50
CA GLY A 216 14.30 16.59 22.67
C GLY A 216 12.95 17.18 23.07
N TRP A 217 12.90 18.50 23.25
CA TRP A 217 11.70 19.28 23.60
C TRP A 217 10.49 19.12 22.67
N TRP A 218 10.65 18.50 21.50
CA TRP A 218 9.58 18.24 20.52
C TRP A 218 8.91 16.87 20.68
N MET A 219 9.37 16.05 21.64
CA MET A 219 8.94 14.66 21.82
C MET A 219 8.05 14.52 23.05
N ASP A 220 6.86 13.96 22.86
CA ASP A 220 5.93 13.70 23.96
C ASP A 220 6.40 12.54 24.84
N ASP A 221 6.00 12.56 26.12
CA ASP A 221 6.37 11.53 27.11
C ASP A 221 5.99 10.10 26.66
N LYS A 222 4.84 9.97 25.99
CA LYS A 222 4.37 8.68 25.45
C LYS A 222 5.31 8.16 24.36
N GLU A 223 5.69 9.01 23.40
CA GLU A 223 6.66 8.65 22.37
C GLU A 223 8.01 8.32 23.01
N TYR A 224 8.49 9.18 23.92
CA TYR A 224 9.75 9.00 24.63
C TYR A 224 9.84 7.64 25.34
N SER A 225 8.74 7.20 25.95
CA SER A 225 8.65 5.95 26.71
C SER A 225 8.97 4.68 25.90
N LEU A 226 8.89 4.72 24.56
CA LEU A 226 9.23 3.58 23.70
C LEU A 226 10.71 3.22 23.72
N GLY A 227 11.58 4.18 24.03
CA GLY A 227 13.03 4.04 23.87
C GLY A 227 13.48 4.24 22.42
N TRP A 228 14.73 4.67 22.25
CA TRP A 228 15.26 5.12 20.97
C TRP A 228 15.26 4.02 19.89
N TYR A 229 15.57 2.77 20.25
CA TYR A 229 15.66 1.66 19.30
C TYR A 229 14.30 1.33 18.68
N VAL A 230 13.24 1.28 19.48
CA VAL A 230 11.87 1.02 19.00
C VAL A 230 11.42 2.17 18.09
N ARG A 231 11.71 3.41 18.48
CA ARG A 231 11.38 4.59 17.65
C ARG A 231 12.10 4.56 16.31
N LEU A 232 13.42 4.40 16.31
CA LEU A 232 14.24 4.34 15.10
C LEU A 232 13.79 3.20 14.19
N SER A 233 13.72 1.98 14.72
CA SER A 233 13.36 0.80 13.93
C SER A 233 11.95 0.91 13.34
N THR A 234 10.99 1.47 14.07
CA THR A 234 9.62 1.63 13.56
C THR A 234 9.53 2.69 12.47
N GLN A 235 10.21 3.83 12.64
CA GLN A 235 10.23 4.88 11.61
C GLN A 235 11.02 4.46 10.37
N LEU A 236 12.09 3.68 10.55
CA LEU A 236 12.89 3.11 9.48
C LEU A 236 12.07 2.07 8.69
N LYS A 237 11.41 1.10 9.35
CA LYS A 237 10.53 0.11 8.69
C LYS A 237 9.52 0.73 7.72
N ARG A 238 9.03 1.94 8.03
CA ARG A 238 8.05 2.66 7.19
C ARG A 238 8.67 3.38 6.00
N ARG A 239 9.93 3.82 6.10
CA ARG A 239 10.55 4.75 5.13
C ARG A 239 11.76 4.19 4.41
N TRP A 240 12.31 3.07 4.86
CA TRP A 240 13.63 2.61 4.40
C TRP A 240 13.70 2.39 2.89
N PHE A 241 12.62 1.95 2.25
CA PHE A 241 12.62 1.81 0.80
C PHE A 241 12.63 3.17 0.06
N GLU A 242 11.91 4.17 0.58
CA GLU A 242 11.93 5.52 0.00
C GLU A 242 13.28 6.18 0.24
N LEU A 243 13.78 6.12 1.48
CA LEU A 243 15.10 6.62 1.87
C LEU A 243 16.22 5.98 1.06
N GLY A 244 16.22 4.65 0.93
CA GLY A 244 17.27 3.93 0.19
C GLY A 244 17.29 4.32 -1.29
N ASN A 245 16.11 4.40 -1.93
CA ASN A 245 15.99 4.84 -3.32
C ASN A 245 16.42 6.32 -3.49
N ASP A 246 15.96 7.21 -2.61
CA ASP A 246 16.31 8.63 -2.65
C ASP A 246 17.82 8.86 -2.46
N ILE A 247 18.44 8.19 -1.48
CA ILE A 247 19.88 8.27 -1.22
C ILE A 247 20.67 7.83 -2.45
N ALA A 248 20.30 6.70 -3.08
CA ALA A 248 20.99 6.19 -4.25
C ALA A 248 20.91 7.15 -5.44
N TRP A 249 19.72 7.69 -5.73
CA TRP A 249 19.52 8.62 -6.85
C TRP A 249 20.16 9.99 -6.60
N VAL A 250 20.07 10.53 -5.38
CA VAL A 250 20.74 11.80 -5.04
C VAL A 250 22.25 11.65 -5.12
N SER A 251 22.81 10.57 -4.57
CA SER A 251 24.25 10.30 -4.60
C SER A 251 24.75 10.11 -6.04
N SER A 252 24.02 9.35 -6.86
CA SER A 252 24.34 9.15 -8.27
C SER A 252 24.38 10.46 -9.05
N GLY A 253 23.36 11.30 -8.90
CA GLY A 253 23.35 12.60 -9.58
C GLY A 253 24.43 13.55 -9.08
N PHE A 254 24.75 13.55 -7.79
CA PHE A 254 25.87 14.33 -7.25
C PHE A 254 27.21 13.87 -7.84
N ILE A 255 27.46 12.55 -7.86
CA ILE A 255 28.67 11.97 -8.46
C ILE A 255 28.76 12.33 -9.94
N ASN A 256 27.68 12.18 -10.71
CA ASN A 256 27.65 12.47 -12.14
C ASN A 256 27.80 13.97 -12.46
N CYS A 257 27.21 14.86 -11.66
CA CYS A 257 27.25 16.30 -11.93
C CYS A 257 28.56 16.97 -11.50
N PHE A 258 29.20 16.49 -10.43
CA PHE A 258 30.32 17.20 -9.80
C PHE A 258 31.64 16.43 -9.83
N ILE A 259 31.61 15.10 -9.88
CA ILE A 259 32.82 14.26 -9.81
C ILE A 259 33.17 13.71 -11.19
N LEU A 260 32.22 13.06 -11.86
CA LEU A 260 32.41 12.42 -13.16
C LEU A 260 32.16 13.43 -14.31
N THR A 261 32.96 14.48 -14.35
CA THR A 261 32.89 15.52 -15.39
C THR A 261 34.11 15.49 -16.30
N GLY A 262 34.06 16.18 -17.44
CA GLY A 262 35.16 16.25 -18.41
C GLY A 262 35.55 14.86 -18.94
N ALA A 263 36.83 14.50 -18.81
CA ALA A 263 37.35 13.21 -19.26
C ALA A 263 36.73 12.01 -18.52
N LEU A 264 36.17 12.22 -17.32
CA LEU A 264 35.54 11.17 -16.52
C LEU A 264 34.05 10.97 -16.83
N ALA A 265 33.44 11.85 -17.63
CA ALA A 265 32.02 11.77 -17.98
C ALA A 265 31.55 10.41 -18.54
N PRO A 266 32.34 9.69 -19.38
CA PRO A 266 31.94 8.37 -19.86
C PRO A 266 31.70 7.34 -18.75
N PHE A 267 32.31 7.51 -17.57
CA PHE A 267 32.12 6.58 -16.45
C PHE A 267 30.76 6.73 -15.74
N GLY A 268 30.06 7.85 -15.94
CA GLY A 268 28.78 8.12 -15.29
C GLY A 268 27.67 7.11 -15.65
N ILE A 269 27.79 6.46 -16.81
CA ILE A 269 26.87 5.40 -17.22
C ILE A 269 26.95 4.18 -16.30
N TYR A 270 28.13 3.83 -15.80
CA TYR A 270 28.30 2.68 -14.90
C TYR A 270 27.70 2.97 -13.52
N VAL A 271 27.84 4.20 -13.01
CA VAL A 271 27.18 4.63 -11.77
C VAL A 271 25.67 4.58 -11.92
N SER A 272 25.15 5.10 -13.04
CA SER A 272 23.71 5.05 -13.33
C SER A 272 23.20 3.61 -13.44
N LEU A 273 23.96 2.74 -14.11
CA LEU A 273 23.62 1.33 -14.25
C LEU A 273 23.61 0.60 -12.89
N ALA A 274 24.56 0.90 -12.01
CA ALA A 274 24.59 0.37 -10.65
C ALA A 274 23.36 0.80 -9.84
N VAL A 275 22.90 2.05 -10.00
CA VAL A 275 21.66 2.52 -9.35
C VAL A 275 20.42 1.82 -9.91
N PHE A 276 20.35 1.57 -11.22
CA PHE A 276 19.26 0.77 -11.79
C PHE A 276 19.27 -0.68 -11.29
N ALA A 277 20.45 -1.30 -11.14
CA ALA A 277 20.56 -2.64 -10.54
C ALA A 277 20.10 -2.63 -9.08
N PHE A 278 20.48 -1.60 -8.33
CA PHE A 278 20.01 -1.39 -6.96
C PHE A 278 18.49 -1.24 -6.89
N ASP A 279 17.86 -0.50 -7.81
CA ASP A 279 16.41 -0.38 -7.89
C ASP A 279 15.71 -1.73 -8.09
N VAL A 280 16.27 -2.62 -8.93
CA VAL A 280 15.76 -3.99 -9.11
C VAL A 280 15.83 -4.78 -7.79
N ILE A 281 16.99 -4.74 -7.10
CA ILE A 281 17.17 -5.43 -5.81
C ILE A 281 16.19 -4.89 -4.76
N MET A 282 16.00 -3.58 -4.71
CA MET A 282 15.07 -2.92 -3.79
C MET A 282 13.61 -3.29 -4.10
N ALA A 283 13.23 -3.33 -5.38
CA ALA A 283 11.90 -3.75 -5.80
C ALA A 283 11.62 -5.22 -5.44
N MET A 284 12.58 -6.12 -5.70
CA MET A 284 12.48 -7.54 -5.34
C MET A 284 12.39 -7.73 -3.83
N THR A 285 13.21 -7.02 -3.06
CA THR A 285 13.21 -7.10 -1.60
C THR A 285 11.90 -6.56 -1.01
N ARG A 286 11.33 -5.49 -1.60
CA ARG A 286 9.99 -5.00 -1.23
C ARG A 286 8.92 -6.04 -1.50
N ALA A 287 8.94 -6.63 -2.69
CA ALA A 287 7.99 -7.66 -3.07
C ALA A 287 8.05 -8.84 -2.09
N TYR A 288 9.27 -9.32 -1.79
CA TYR A 288 9.49 -10.42 -0.85
C TYR A 288 8.94 -10.11 0.56
N ILE A 289 9.29 -8.95 1.13
CA ILE A 289 8.88 -8.59 2.50
C ILE A 289 7.36 -8.39 2.60
N GLU A 290 6.74 -7.71 1.62
CA GLU A 290 5.30 -7.43 1.65
C GLU A 290 4.47 -8.70 1.40
N LEU A 291 4.88 -9.56 0.46
CA LEU A 291 4.21 -10.83 0.19
C LEU A 291 4.39 -11.84 1.32
N ASN A 292 5.57 -11.90 1.94
CA ASN A 292 5.79 -12.78 3.09
C ASN A 292 4.93 -12.38 4.28
N ARG A 293 4.78 -11.09 4.56
CA ARG A 293 3.90 -10.62 5.65
C ARG A 293 2.46 -11.10 5.47
N LEU A 294 1.94 -11.02 4.24
CA LEU A 294 0.61 -11.54 3.91
C LEU A 294 0.53 -13.07 4.00
N SER A 295 1.58 -13.75 3.55
CA SER A 295 1.64 -15.22 3.56
C SER A 295 1.74 -15.78 4.98
N GLU A 296 2.51 -15.15 5.85
CA GLU A 296 2.59 -15.45 7.28
C GLU A 296 1.24 -15.26 7.96
N LEU A 297 0.58 -14.12 7.70
CA LEU A 297 -0.77 -13.86 8.21
C LEU A 297 -1.76 -14.92 7.74
N ARG A 298 -1.74 -15.27 6.45
CA ARG A 298 -2.56 -16.34 5.89
C ARG A 298 -2.30 -17.67 6.59
N SER A 299 -1.03 -18.04 6.76
CA SER A 299 -0.64 -19.29 7.42
C SER A 299 -1.19 -19.36 8.85
N HIS A 300 -1.13 -18.24 9.58
CA HIS A 300 -1.70 -18.15 10.93
C HIS A 300 -3.21 -18.45 10.93
N TYR A 301 -3.98 -17.82 10.03
CA TYR A 301 -5.43 -18.08 9.93
C TYR A 301 -5.76 -19.50 9.46
N VAL A 302 -4.93 -20.12 8.62
CA VAL A 302 -5.09 -21.53 8.23
C VAL A 302 -4.86 -22.47 9.42
N THR A 303 -3.85 -22.21 10.25
CA THR A 303 -3.63 -22.96 11.50
C THR A 303 -4.76 -22.74 12.51
N MET A 304 -5.31 -21.53 12.58
CA MET A 304 -6.49 -21.25 13.40
C MET A 304 -7.72 -22.02 12.91
N LEU A 305 -7.89 -22.17 11.59
CA LEU A 305 -8.98 -22.94 11.00
C LEU A 305 -8.90 -24.43 11.37
N SER A 306 -7.71 -25.04 11.30
CA SER A 306 -7.53 -26.46 11.61
C SER A 306 -7.73 -26.80 13.09
N THR A 307 -7.52 -25.83 13.98
CA THR A 307 -7.67 -26.00 15.43
C THR A 307 -9.11 -25.75 15.90
N THR A 308 -9.93 -25.07 15.09
CA THR A 308 -11.28 -24.63 15.47
C THR A 308 -12.32 -25.71 15.17
N ARG A 309 -13.12 -26.08 16.18
CA ARG A 309 -14.14 -27.14 16.09
C ARG A 309 -15.55 -26.62 15.76
N ASP A 310 -15.83 -25.34 15.97
CA ASP A 310 -17.14 -24.73 15.68
C ASP A 310 -17.29 -24.39 14.19
N GLU A 311 -18.36 -24.86 13.55
CA GLU A 311 -18.65 -24.63 12.13
C GLU A 311 -18.87 -23.16 11.81
N LYS A 312 -19.48 -22.39 12.74
CA LYS A 312 -19.73 -20.97 12.56
C LYS A 312 -18.42 -20.19 12.49
N ASP A 313 -17.51 -20.44 13.44
CA ASP A 313 -16.18 -19.83 13.46
C ASP A 313 -15.34 -20.28 12.26
N GLN A 314 -15.42 -21.56 11.86
CA GLN A 314 -14.74 -22.04 10.65
C GLN A 314 -15.19 -21.28 9.39
N ARG A 315 -16.49 -21.00 9.25
CA ARG A 315 -17.01 -20.21 8.12
C ARG A 315 -16.43 -18.79 8.12
N GLN A 316 -16.41 -18.12 9.27
CA GLN A 316 -15.84 -16.77 9.38
C GLN A 316 -14.34 -16.74 9.09
N ILE A 317 -13.59 -17.73 9.57
CA ILE A 317 -12.15 -17.85 9.28
C ILE A 317 -11.94 -18.09 7.78
N LYS A 318 -12.73 -18.95 7.13
CA LYS A 318 -12.67 -19.18 5.67
C LYS A 318 -12.95 -17.91 4.88
N GLU A 319 -13.94 -17.11 5.29
CA GLU A 319 -14.22 -15.80 4.68
C GLU A 319 -13.06 -14.81 4.86
N HIS A 320 -12.35 -14.87 5.99
CA HIS A 320 -11.15 -14.06 6.25
C HIS A 320 -9.95 -14.51 5.42
N ILE A 321 -9.71 -15.82 5.30
CA ILE A 321 -8.68 -16.37 4.41
C ILE A 321 -8.95 -15.96 2.97
N LYS A 322 -10.21 -16.00 2.50
CA LYS A 322 -10.57 -15.56 1.15
C LYS A 322 -10.26 -14.08 0.92
N ALA A 323 -10.51 -13.22 1.92
CA ALA A 323 -10.14 -11.80 1.82
C ALA A 323 -8.62 -11.61 1.74
N ILE A 324 -7.86 -12.38 2.53
CA ILE A 324 -6.39 -12.39 2.47
C ILE A 324 -5.90 -12.87 1.10
N ASP A 325 -6.47 -13.94 0.54
CA ASP A 325 -6.11 -14.47 -0.78
C ASP A 325 -6.33 -13.42 -1.88
N ASN A 326 -7.48 -12.75 -1.88
CA ASN A 326 -7.75 -11.64 -2.81
C ASN A 326 -6.73 -10.50 -2.67
N GLN A 327 -6.34 -10.16 -1.43
CA GLN A 327 -5.31 -9.14 -1.18
C GLN A 327 -3.93 -9.63 -1.68
N ILE A 328 -3.58 -10.89 -1.48
CA ILE A 328 -2.33 -11.48 -1.98
C ILE A 328 -2.28 -11.39 -3.50
N ASP A 329 -3.35 -11.73 -4.20
CA ASP A 329 -3.38 -11.69 -5.66
C ASP A 329 -3.25 -10.26 -6.20
N PHE A 330 -3.92 -9.30 -5.57
CA PHE A 330 -3.74 -7.88 -5.89
C PHE A 330 -2.29 -7.42 -5.65
N GLU A 331 -1.70 -7.76 -4.51
CA GLU A 331 -0.33 -7.35 -4.17
C GLU A 331 0.72 -8.03 -5.05
N ARG A 332 0.49 -9.30 -5.44
CA ARG A 332 1.32 -10.00 -6.45
C ARG A 332 1.30 -9.28 -7.78
N PHE A 333 0.14 -8.85 -8.26
CA PHE A 333 0.03 -8.06 -9.47
C PHE A 333 0.76 -6.72 -9.33
N ARG A 334 0.43 -5.92 -8.30
CA ARG A 334 1.04 -4.59 -8.08
C ARG A 334 2.57 -4.66 -7.95
N LEU A 335 3.08 -5.54 -7.09
CA LEU A 335 4.51 -5.66 -6.81
C LEU A 335 5.24 -6.36 -7.97
N GLY A 336 4.63 -7.38 -8.56
CA GLY A 336 5.17 -8.11 -9.70
C GLY A 336 5.30 -7.22 -10.94
N SER A 337 4.30 -6.39 -11.24
CA SER A 337 4.39 -5.39 -12.31
C SER A 337 5.51 -4.39 -12.04
N HIS A 338 5.66 -3.90 -10.80
CA HIS A 338 6.74 -2.98 -10.46
C HIS A 338 8.13 -3.61 -10.65
N VAL A 339 8.35 -4.83 -10.14
CA VAL A 339 9.61 -5.58 -10.33
C VAL A 339 9.89 -5.79 -11.82
N THR A 340 8.89 -6.22 -12.59
CA THR A 340 9.01 -6.44 -14.03
C THR A 340 9.41 -5.17 -14.76
N THR A 341 8.71 -4.06 -14.52
CA THR A 341 9.02 -2.75 -15.13
C THR A 341 10.43 -2.29 -14.77
N THR A 342 10.85 -2.38 -13.49
CA THR A 342 12.21 -1.99 -13.08
C THR A 342 13.29 -2.87 -13.72
N THR A 343 13.03 -4.17 -13.85
CA THR A 343 13.97 -5.12 -14.48
C THR A 343 14.11 -4.84 -15.98
N LEU A 344 12.99 -4.60 -16.68
CA LEU A 344 13.02 -4.24 -18.09
C LEU A 344 13.74 -2.91 -18.34
N ILE A 345 13.57 -1.93 -17.46
CA ILE A 345 14.33 -0.67 -17.51
C ILE A 345 15.83 -0.94 -17.36
N PHE A 346 16.23 -1.74 -16.36
CA PHE A 346 17.63 -2.10 -16.15
C PHE A 346 18.23 -2.79 -17.38
N LEU A 347 17.54 -3.77 -17.95
CA LEU A 347 17.98 -4.48 -19.16
C LEU A 347 18.11 -3.53 -20.36
N ALA A 348 17.16 -2.62 -20.55
CA ALA A 348 17.26 -1.61 -21.60
C ALA A 348 18.44 -0.65 -21.37
N MET A 349 18.75 -0.30 -20.11
CA MET A 349 19.91 0.53 -19.78
C MET A 349 21.25 -0.20 -20.02
N CYS A 350 21.31 -1.54 -19.89
CA CYS A 350 22.50 -2.31 -20.27
C CYS A 350 22.85 -2.14 -21.75
N CYS A 351 21.85 -2.00 -22.63
CA CYS A 351 22.05 -1.76 -24.07
C CYS A 351 22.62 -0.36 -24.38
N ALA A 352 22.64 0.55 -23.40
CA ALA A 352 23.25 1.87 -23.55
C ALA A 352 24.77 1.87 -23.24
N LEU A 353 25.34 0.74 -22.81
CA LEU A 353 26.76 0.64 -22.46
C LEU A 353 27.67 1.01 -23.64
N PRO A 354 28.85 1.63 -23.39
CA PRO A 354 29.76 2.06 -24.46
C PRO A 354 30.20 0.94 -25.41
N MET A 355 30.24 -0.32 -24.95
CA MET A 355 30.54 -1.48 -25.80
C MET A 355 29.56 -1.65 -26.97
N PHE A 356 28.32 -1.18 -26.82
CA PHE A 356 27.30 -1.21 -27.87
C PHE A 356 27.25 0.07 -28.69
N ALA A 357 28.05 1.09 -28.37
CA ALA A 357 28.08 2.36 -29.09
C ALA A 357 28.64 2.24 -30.51
N ALA A 358 29.34 1.14 -30.82
CA ALA A 358 29.81 0.84 -32.18
C ALA A 358 28.65 0.69 -33.19
N ASN A 359 27.46 0.29 -32.74
CA ASN A 359 26.26 0.23 -33.56
C ASN A 359 25.17 1.13 -32.94
N PRO A 360 24.92 2.34 -33.50
CA PRO A 360 23.98 3.30 -32.93
C PRO A 360 22.52 2.81 -32.91
N ILE A 361 22.20 1.73 -33.65
CA ILE A 361 20.87 1.12 -33.67
C ILE A 361 20.56 0.47 -32.32
N ILE A 362 21.54 -0.14 -31.63
CA ILE A 362 21.31 -0.84 -30.36
C ILE A 362 20.86 0.12 -29.26
N PRO A 363 21.59 1.23 -28.96
CA PRO A 363 21.13 2.22 -28.00
C PRO A 363 19.80 2.87 -28.38
N LEU A 364 19.54 3.06 -29.68
CA LEU A 364 18.28 3.64 -30.15
C LEU A 364 17.08 2.73 -29.85
N ILE A 365 17.18 1.44 -30.18
CA ILE A 365 16.14 0.46 -29.84
C ILE A 365 15.89 0.47 -28.34
N ALA A 366 16.95 0.50 -27.54
CA ALA A 366 16.84 0.56 -26.09
C ALA A 366 16.11 1.83 -25.60
N ALA A 367 16.41 3.00 -26.16
CA ALA A 367 15.72 4.24 -25.81
C ALA A 367 14.23 4.22 -26.21
N MET A 368 13.91 3.67 -27.37
CA MET A 368 12.50 3.47 -27.78
C MET A 368 11.79 2.50 -26.84
N CYS A 369 12.43 1.39 -26.45
CA CYS A 369 11.90 0.47 -25.45
C CYS A 369 11.63 1.17 -24.11
N LEU A 370 12.53 2.05 -23.64
CA LEU A 370 12.35 2.80 -22.40
C LEU A 370 11.12 3.72 -22.44
N VAL A 371 10.88 4.38 -23.58
CA VAL A 371 9.68 5.20 -23.81
C VAL A 371 8.42 4.32 -23.78
N THR A 372 8.43 3.19 -24.49
CA THR A 372 7.30 2.23 -24.48
C THR A 372 7.02 1.69 -23.09
N ILE A 373 8.05 1.31 -22.32
CA ILE A 373 7.91 0.86 -20.93
C ILE A 373 7.29 1.97 -20.07
N CYS A 374 7.62 3.24 -20.33
CA CYS A 374 7.01 4.38 -19.65
C CYS A 374 5.50 4.46 -19.88
N PHE A 375 5.03 4.31 -21.13
CA PHE A 375 3.61 4.28 -21.45
C PHE A 375 2.89 3.09 -20.84
N ILE A 376 3.50 1.89 -20.91
CA ILE A 376 2.96 0.69 -20.26
C ILE A 376 2.83 0.92 -18.74
N ASN A 377 3.84 1.51 -18.11
CA ASN A 377 3.79 1.82 -16.68
C ASN A 377 2.71 2.85 -16.33
N PHE A 378 2.40 3.79 -17.22
CA PHE A 378 1.27 4.72 -17.06
C PHE A 378 -0.06 3.95 -16.99
N ALA A 379 -0.30 3.07 -17.96
CA ALA A 379 -1.51 2.25 -18.04
C ALA A 379 -1.63 1.29 -16.85
N ILE A 380 -0.55 0.61 -16.47
CA ILE A 380 -0.52 -0.28 -15.30
C ILE A 380 -0.80 0.51 -14.01
N ALA A 381 -0.24 1.72 -13.85
CA ALA A 381 -0.48 2.52 -12.65
C ALA A 381 -1.96 2.90 -12.51
N GLU A 382 -2.64 3.21 -13.61
CA GLU A 382 -4.08 3.47 -13.61
C GLU A 382 -4.88 2.21 -13.25
N GLU A 383 -4.56 1.06 -13.84
CA GLU A 383 -5.24 -0.20 -13.55
C GLU A 383 -5.06 -0.62 -12.09
N VAL A 384 -3.83 -0.56 -11.57
CA VAL A 384 -3.55 -0.83 -10.15
C VAL A 384 -4.38 0.07 -9.23
N ASN A 385 -4.55 1.35 -9.58
CA ASN A 385 -5.38 2.27 -8.79
C ASN A 385 -6.87 1.88 -8.84
N LYS A 386 -7.36 1.40 -9.99
CA LYS A 386 -8.75 0.94 -10.18
C LYS A 386 -9.02 -0.38 -9.46
N SER A 387 -8.11 -1.35 -9.55
CA SER A 387 -8.28 -2.68 -8.93
C SER A 387 -7.98 -2.70 -7.43
N ARG A 388 -7.52 -1.58 -6.84
CA ARG A 388 -7.15 -1.50 -5.42
C ARG A 388 -8.34 -1.86 -4.52
N PRO A 389 -8.21 -2.89 -3.66
CA PRO A 389 -9.24 -3.23 -2.68
C PRO A 389 -9.49 -2.04 -1.75
N GLN A 390 -10.71 -1.50 -1.74
CA GLN A 390 -11.07 -0.41 -0.82
C GLN A 390 -11.58 -1.00 0.49
N ASP A 391 -11.04 -0.49 1.60
CA ASP A 391 -11.34 -0.89 2.98
C ASP A 391 -12.35 0.05 3.66
N THR A 392 -12.73 1.14 3.00
CA THR A 392 -13.73 2.11 3.49
C THR A 392 -15.14 1.71 3.07
N ILE A 393 -16.05 1.66 4.04
CA ILE A 393 -17.47 1.47 3.78
C ILE A 393 -18.06 2.78 3.28
N ASP A 394 -18.81 2.74 2.18
CA ASP A 394 -19.57 3.89 1.71
C ASP A 394 -20.77 4.12 2.65
N ARG A 395 -20.83 5.31 3.23
CA ARG A 395 -21.87 5.72 4.18
C ARG A 395 -23.26 5.60 3.55
N SER A 396 -23.42 6.02 2.30
CA SER A 396 -24.74 6.03 1.65
C SER A 396 -25.29 4.61 1.46
N THR A 397 -24.45 3.71 0.94
CA THR A 397 -24.79 2.30 0.77
C THR A 397 -25.06 1.59 2.10
N ALA A 398 -24.26 1.85 3.13
CA ALA A 398 -24.43 1.20 4.44
C ALA A 398 -25.71 1.65 5.15
N LEU A 399 -26.02 2.96 5.09
CA LEU A 399 -27.25 3.51 5.66
C LEU A 399 -28.49 3.02 4.91
N ALA A 400 -28.43 2.85 3.58
CA ALA A 400 -29.55 2.29 2.82
C ALA A 400 -29.89 0.86 3.24
N LYS A 401 -28.86 0.04 3.53
CA LYS A 401 -29.04 -1.38 3.88
C LYS A 401 -29.47 -1.61 5.34
N LEU A 402 -29.11 -0.72 6.26
CA LEU A 402 -29.47 -0.84 7.69
C LEU A 402 -30.61 0.09 8.12
N GLY A 403 -30.90 1.12 7.35
CA GLY A 403 -31.92 2.11 7.68
C GLY A 403 -33.34 1.54 7.63
N PHE A 404 -34.28 2.33 8.16
CA PHE A 404 -35.72 2.02 8.21
C PHE A 404 -36.34 1.64 6.86
N PHE A 405 -35.71 2.03 5.74
CA PHE A 405 -36.17 1.77 4.37
C PHE A 405 -35.62 0.48 3.76
N ASN A 406 -34.97 -0.40 4.53
CA ASN A 406 -34.54 -1.70 4.03
C ASN A 406 -35.78 -2.50 3.58
N GLN A 407 -35.96 -2.65 2.26
CA GLN A 407 -37.00 -3.49 1.70
C GLN A 407 -36.75 -4.91 2.21
N LYS A 408 -37.57 -5.37 3.17
CA LYS A 408 -37.53 -6.75 3.63
C LYS A 408 -37.89 -7.65 2.45
N GLU A 409 -36.89 -8.17 1.73
CA GLU A 409 -37.12 -9.31 0.85
C GLU A 409 -37.63 -10.46 1.73
N GLN A 410 -38.88 -10.86 1.50
CA GLN A 410 -39.47 -11.97 2.21
C GLN A 410 -38.64 -13.24 1.96
N PRO A 411 -38.39 -14.06 2.99
CA PRO A 411 -37.67 -15.30 2.80
C PRO A 411 -38.48 -16.19 1.83
N LYS A 412 -37.86 -16.56 0.70
CA LYS A 412 -38.38 -17.63 -0.14
C LYS A 412 -38.41 -18.89 0.72
N VAL A 413 -39.63 -19.33 1.06
CA VAL A 413 -39.90 -20.64 1.63
C VAL A 413 -39.34 -21.66 0.64
N VAL A 414 -38.20 -22.25 0.96
CA VAL A 414 -37.76 -23.49 0.33
C VAL A 414 -38.73 -24.54 0.84
N ARG A 415 -39.74 -24.85 0.01
CA ARG A 415 -40.52 -26.07 0.18
C ARG A 415 -39.57 -27.20 -0.20
N ASP A 416 -39.19 -28.00 0.79
CA ASP A 416 -38.66 -29.34 0.57
C ASP A 416 -39.68 -30.11 -0.29
N VAL A 417 -39.36 -30.29 -1.56
CA VAL A 417 -39.99 -31.31 -2.39
C VAL A 417 -39.01 -32.46 -2.42
N GLN A 418 -39.26 -33.43 -1.54
CA GLN A 418 -38.85 -34.81 -1.79
C GLN A 418 -39.49 -35.22 -3.13
N HIS A 419 -38.67 -35.46 -4.15
CA HIS A 419 -39.06 -36.42 -5.18
C HIS A 419 -37.87 -37.24 -5.64
N ASN A 420 -38.12 -38.55 -5.56
CA ASN A 420 -37.31 -39.72 -5.84
C ASN A 420 -36.48 -39.68 -7.13
N GLU A 421 -35.41 -40.46 -7.05
CA GLU A 421 -34.70 -41.17 -8.12
C GLU A 421 -35.63 -41.62 -9.26
N GLU A 422 -35.25 -41.35 -10.51
CA GLU A 422 -34.87 -42.36 -11.53
C GLU A 422 -34.72 -41.71 -12.91
N ASP A 423 -33.63 -42.11 -13.59
CA ASP A 423 -33.44 -42.27 -15.04
C ASP A 423 -33.62 -41.09 -16.02
N ASP A 424 -32.48 -40.68 -16.61
CA ASP A 424 -32.05 -41.09 -17.95
C ASP A 424 -31.61 -39.99 -18.94
N LEU A 425 -30.54 -40.36 -19.66
CA LEU A 425 -30.16 -39.96 -21.03
C LEU A 425 -29.56 -38.57 -21.33
N GLN A 426 -28.23 -38.58 -21.43
CA GLN A 426 -27.37 -38.12 -22.54
C GLN A 426 -27.84 -36.95 -23.43
N LEU A 427 -26.98 -35.93 -23.55
CA LEU A 427 -26.40 -35.55 -24.86
C LEU A 427 -25.20 -34.61 -24.64
N ASP A 428 -24.00 -35.20 -24.71
CA ASP A 428 -22.75 -34.48 -24.93
C ASP A 428 -22.71 -34.01 -26.38
N GLY A 429 -22.50 -32.71 -26.58
CA GLY A 429 -22.43 -32.08 -27.89
C GLY A 429 -21.53 -30.85 -27.87
N GLN A 430 -20.27 -31.08 -28.26
CA GLN A 430 -19.39 -30.18 -29.05
C GLN A 430 -18.94 -28.84 -28.41
N LEU A 431 -17.63 -28.70 -28.13
CA LEU A 431 -16.62 -28.12 -29.04
C LEU A 431 -16.86 -26.64 -29.39
N CYS A 432 -16.02 -25.73 -28.89
CA CYS A 432 -14.92 -25.14 -29.68
C CYS A 432 -14.18 -24.01 -28.94
N CYS A 433 -12.87 -23.99 -29.17
CA CYS A 433 -11.88 -23.01 -28.75
C CYS A 433 -11.95 -21.72 -29.61
N ILE A 434 -11.43 -20.61 -29.12
CA ILE A 434 -10.10 -20.02 -29.46
C ILE A 434 -9.71 -19.07 -28.32
#